data_AF-A0A1F3TPB5-F1
#
_entry.id   AF-A0A1F3TPB5-F1
#
_cell.length_a   1.000
_cell.length_b   1.000
_cell.length_c   1.000
_cell.angle_alpha   90.00
_cell.angle_beta   90.00
_cell.angle_gamma   90.00
#
_symmetry.space_group_name_H-M   'P 1'
#
loop_
_entity.id
_entity.type
_entity.pdbx_description
1 polymer ?
#
loop_
_entity_poly.entity_id
_entity_poly.type
_entity_poly.pdbx_seq_one_letter_code
_entity_poly.pdbx_strand_id
1 'polypeptide(L)'
;MYNNSKRTSKVFSAFNFVAIFFTPLLVGCALFSDAPSAIPLSERGVVFEKAKALMAANQYAKAEPFFLSLTAEPEEKSDAIYDLSLWNSSLIYEKLGYPEKSILALQLLLDRNTTHVMHFKIKASLIKNYFRVENKLAAMKYKKMLDEENPKTKYDSETLYLSLLQTLNLNFDHLILEELEYIGEIQKYLLFVMEQNQSKMNQHATELLISLYERAYEITLKDSVAASFKEKIMISILDKLRQFDLYKMGDTNINLKTVAKMTLFSQKLEKKITERLHQ
;
A
#
# COMPACT_ATOMS: atom_id res chain seq x y z
N MET A 1 -4.19 12.25 -65.60
CA MET A 1 -3.39 11.01 -65.47
C MET A 1 -3.39 10.60 -64.01
N TYR A 2 -3.94 9.41 -63.71
CA TYR A 2 -3.83 8.59 -62.48
C TYR A 2 -4.22 9.25 -61.14
N ASN A 3 -4.87 8.63 -60.17
CA ASN A 3 -5.65 7.41 -59.99
C ASN A 3 -6.29 7.62 -58.59
N ASN A 4 -7.61 7.45 -58.45
CA ASN A 4 -8.24 6.40 -57.66
C ASN A 4 -8.07 6.37 -56.11
N SER A 5 -9.19 5.96 -55.50
CA SER A 5 -9.34 5.25 -54.22
C SER A 5 -9.43 6.12 -52.96
N LYS A 6 -10.63 6.40 -52.41
CA LYS A 6 -11.43 5.51 -51.53
C LYS A 6 -10.61 4.74 -50.48
N ARG A 7 -10.81 5.10 -49.21
CA ARG A 7 -11.03 4.22 -48.04
C ARG A 7 -11.20 5.12 -46.81
N THR A 8 -12.42 5.39 -46.33
CA THR A 8 -13.12 4.59 -45.31
C THR A 8 -12.19 3.78 -44.41
N SER A 9 -11.99 4.29 -43.20
CA SER A 9 -11.53 3.59 -42.01
C SER A 9 -12.07 4.39 -40.80
N LYS A 10 -13.39 4.35 -40.57
CA LYS A 10 -13.94 3.71 -39.36
C LYS A 10 -13.06 2.55 -38.87
N VAL A 11 -12.13 2.86 -37.98
CA VAL A 11 -11.46 1.88 -37.13
C VAL A 11 -11.54 2.39 -35.70
N PHE A 12 -12.43 1.74 -34.94
CA PHE A 12 -12.26 1.31 -33.56
C PHE A 12 -11.24 2.10 -32.71
N SER A 13 -11.74 2.97 -31.85
CA SER A 13 -11.19 3.06 -30.49
C SER A 13 -12.20 2.40 -29.56
N ALA A 14 -12.02 1.11 -29.35
CA ALA A 14 -12.59 0.40 -28.22
C ALA A 14 -12.03 1.05 -26.94
N PHE A 15 -12.75 2.01 -26.39
CA PHE A 15 -12.59 2.40 -25.00
C PHE A 15 -13.14 1.24 -24.16
N ASN A 16 -12.27 0.26 -23.88
CA ASN A 16 -12.48 -0.68 -22.79
C ASN A 16 -12.36 0.10 -21.47
N PHE A 17 -13.45 0.75 -21.10
CA PHE A 17 -13.81 0.97 -19.72
C PHE A 17 -13.88 -0.42 -19.07
N VAL A 18 -12.91 -0.75 -18.22
CA VAL A 18 -13.11 -1.78 -17.19
C VAL A 18 -14.06 -1.18 -16.17
N ALA A 19 -15.34 -1.11 -16.54
CA ALA A 19 -16.44 -0.94 -15.63
C ALA A 19 -16.63 -2.30 -14.96
N ILE A 20 -16.09 -2.45 -13.75
CA ILE A 20 -16.46 -3.55 -12.86
C ILE A 20 -17.91 -3.28 -12.47
N PHE A 21 -18.83 -3.94 -13.16
CA PHE A 21 -20.25 -3.98 -12.83
C PHE A 21 -20.41 -4.65 -11.46
N PHE A 22 -20.68 -3.86 -10.42
CA PHE A 22 -21.39 -4.33 -9.25
C PHE A 22 -22.88 -4.02 -9.46
N THR A 23 -23.63 -4.99 -9.99
CA THR A 23 -25.08 -4.98 -9.88
C THR A 23 -25.48 -5.46 -8.48
N PRO A 24 -26.31 -4.71 -7.74
CA PRO A 24 -26.92 -5.21 -6.52
C PRO A 24 -28.15 -6.03 -6.91
N LEU A 25 -28.13 -7.35 -6.72
CA LEU A 25 -29.34 -8.16 -6.79
C LEU A 25 -29.88 -8.33 -5.37
N LEU A 26 -30.73 -7.39 -4.97
CA LEU A 26 -31.68 -7.56 -3.88
C LEU A 26 -33.03 -7.93 -4.52
N VAL A 27 -33.58 -9.08 -4.10
CA VAL A 27 -34.98 -9.32 -3.69
C VAL A 27 -35.33 -10.80 -3.89
N GLY A 28 -35.75 -11.45 -2.80
CA GLY A 28 -36.38 -12.77 -2.83
C GLY A 28 -36.40 -13.43 -1.45
N CYS A 29 -37.33 -12.99 -0.58
CA CYS A 29 -37.57 -13.57 0.74
C CYS A 29 -38.14 -15.00 0.68
N ALA A 30 -37.77 -15.75 1.73
CA ALA A 30 -38.44 -16.89 2.35
C ALA A 30 -38.50 -18.20 1.55
N LEU A 31 -37.86 -19.25 2.11
CA LEU A 31 -38.54 -20.43 2.66
C LEU A 31 -37.49 -21.47 3.14
N PHE A 32 -37.67 -21.95 4.39
CA PHE A 32 -36.99 -23.06 5.07
C PHE A 32 -35.52 -22.89 5.52
N SER A 33 -35.32 -22.67 6.83
CA SER A 33 -34.93 -23.72 7.80
C SER A 33 -34.18 -23.06 8.97
N ASP A 34 -34.55 -23.41 10.20
CA ASP A 34 -34.00 -22.97 11.48
C ASP A 34 -32.54 -22.47 11.42
N ALA A 35 -32.39 -21.15 11.35
CA ALA A 35 -31.11 -20.48 11.52
C ALA A 35 -30.80 -20.40 13.02
N PRO A 36 -29.58 -20.77 13.47
CA PRO A 36 -29.20 -20.66 14.87
C PRO A 36 -29.33 -19.20 15.29
N SER A 37 -29.86 -18.98 16.49
CA SER A 37 -30.10 -17.68 17.11
C SER A 37 -29.01 -16.67 16.75
N ALA A 38 -29.37 -15.69 15.90
CA ALA A 38 -28.50 -14.58 15.55
C ALA A 38 -28.20 -13.81 16.84
N ILE A 39 -26.98 -13.95 17.36
CA ILE A 39 -26.48 -13.14 18.47
C ILE A 39 -26.54 -11.68 17.98
N PRO A 40 -27.32 -10.79 18.61
CA PRO A 40 -27.40 -9.40 18.17
C PRO A 40 -26.01 -8.76 18.32
N LEU A 41 -25.51 -8.13 17.24
CA LEU A 41 -24.32 -7.29 17.34
C LEU A 41 -24.57 -6.20 18.39
N SER A 42 -23.57 -5.92 19.22
CA SER A 42 -23.60 -4.75 20.09
C SER A 42 -23.78 -3.47 19.27
N GLU A 43 -24.32 -2.41 19.87
CA GLU A 43 -24.50 -1.12 19.21
C GLU A 43 -23.18 -0.60 18.61
N ARG A 44 -22.06 -0.75 19.34
CA ARG A 44 -20.70 -0.48 18.84
C ARG A 44 -20.35 -1.34 17.61
N GLY A 45 -20.69 -2.62 17.62
CA GLY A 45 -20.50 -3.51 16.48
C GLY A 45 -21.26 -3.05 15.23
N VAL A 46 -22.51 -2.59 15.39
CA VAL A 46 -23.31 -2.04 14.28
C VAL A 46 -22.69 -0.77 13.72
N VAL A 47 -22.22 0.13 14.59
CA VAL A 47 -21.52 1.36 14.18
C VAL A 47 -20.23 1.03 13.43
N PHE A 48 -19.46 0.06 13.92
CA PHE A 48 -18.21 -0.39 13.30
C PHE A 48 -18.42 -0.97 11.90
N GLU A 49 -19.39 -1.88 11.73
CA GLU A 49 -19.68 -2.46 10.40
C GLU A 49 -20.23 -1.40 9.42
N LYS A 50 -21.03 -0.44 9.91
CA LYS A 50 -21.46 0.70 9.10
C LYS A 50 -20.28 1.55 8.64
N ALA A 51 -19.34 1.85 9.53
CA ALA A 51 -18.14 2.61 9.20
C ALA A 51 -17.27 1.88 8.16
N LYS A 52 -17.09 0.57 8.32
CA LYS A 52 -16.39 -0.29 7.34
C LYS A 52 -17.07 -0.30 5.98
N ALA A 53 -18.40 -0.41 5.94
CA ALA A 53 -19.16 -0.37 4.68
C ALA A 53 -18.97 0.96 3.94
N LEU A 54 -18.98 2.09 4.67
CA LEU A 54 -18.70 3.41 4.10
C LEU A 54 -17.27 3.53 3.59
N MET A 55 -16.29 3.02 4.33
CA MET A 55 -14.88 3.00 3.92
C MET A 55 -14.67 2.14 2.67
N ALA A 56 -15.31 0.96 2.58
CA ALA A 56 -15.28 0.09 1.41
C ALA A 56 -15.93 0.75 0.18
N ALA A 57 -16.93 1.61 0.40
CA ALA A 57 -17.54 2.44 -0.64
C ALA A 57 -16.74 3.71 -0.97
N ASN A 58 -15.51 3.86 -0.46
CA ASN A 58 -14.65 5.04 -0.57
C ASN A 58 -15.29 6.35 -0.06
N GLN A 59 -16.29 6.26 0.82
CA GLN A 59 -16.97 7.40 1.43
C GLN A 59 -16.25 7.82 2.72
N TYR A 60 -14.95 8.15 2.62
CA TYR A 60 -14.08 8.36 3.78
C TYR A 60 -14.55 9.47 4.73
N ALA A 61 -14.98 10.61 4.19
CA ALA A 61 -15.52 11.72 5.00
C ALA A 61 -16.81 11.36 5.76
N LYS A 62 -17.58 10.38 5.26
CA LYS A 62 -18.77 9.87 5.95
C LYS A 62 -18.42 8.77 6.96
N ALA A 63 -17.36 8.00 6.71
CA ALA A 63 -16.89 6.95 7.61
C ALA A 63 -16.17 7.52 8.85
N GLU A 64 -15.40 8.60 8.68
CA GLU A 64 -14.62 9.27 9.74
C GLU A 64 -15.40 9.48 11.05
N PRO A 65 -16.59 10.12 11.09
CA PRO A 65 -17.30 10.37 12.34
C PRO A 65 -17.71 9.08 13.08
N PHE A 66 -17.98 7.99 12.35
CA PHE A 66 -18.32 6.71 12.99
C PHE A 66 -17.09 6.09 13.68
N PHE A 67 -15.94 6.06 13.01
CA PHE A 67 -14.72 5.56 13.66
C PHE A 67 -14.27 6.46 14.82
N LEU A 68 -14.40 7.78 14.69
CA LEU A 68 -14.14 8.72 15.79
C LEU A 68 -14.98 8.42 17.03
N SER A 69 -16.28 8.13 16.85
CA SER A 69 -17.15 7.76 17.97
C SER A 69 -16.72 6.46 18.67
N LEU A 70 -16.14 5.51 17.93
CA LEU A 70 -15.65 4.25 18.48
C LEU A 70 -14.31 4.39 19.21
N THR A 71 -13.54 5.43 18.91
CA THR A 71 -12.24 5.73 19.53
C THR A 71 -12.30 6.81 20.62
N ALA A 72 -13.47 7.32 20.96
CA ALA A 72 -13.62 8.39 21.95
C ALA A 72 -13.24 7.93 23.36
N GLU A 73 -13.65 6.71 23.75
CA GLU A 73 -13.31 6.11 25.05
C GLU A 73 -13.02 4.61 24.85
N PRO A 74 -11.86 4.10 25.31
CA PRO A 74 -11.59 2.67 25.29
C PRO A 74 -12.36 1.96 26.41
N GLU A 75 -13.11 0.90 26.08
CA GLU A 75 -13.86 0.14 27.09
C GLU A 75 -12.94 -0.68 28.00
N GLU A 76 -11.85 -1.22 27.44
CA GLU A 76 -10.88 -2.04 28.17
C GLU A 76 -9.46 -1.89 27.58
N LYS A 77 -8.45 -2.46 28.26
CA LYS A 77 -7.08 -2.54 27.73
C LYS A 77 -6.98 -3.35 26.43
N SER A 78 -7.92 -4.25 26.17
CA SER A 78 -7.99 -5.10 24.97
C SER A 78 -9.35 -4.99 24.29
N ASP A 79 -9.64 -3.85 23.65
CA ASP A 79 -10.83 -3.64 22.82
C ASP A 79 -10.45 -3.73 21.33
N ALA A 80 -10.79 -4.84 20.68
CA ALA A 80 -10.48 -5.07 19.27
C ALA A 80 -11.22 -4.10 18.33
N ILE A 81 -12.44 -3.65 18.70
CA ILE A 81 -13.19 -2.67 17.90
C ILE A 81 -12.47 -1.32 17.98
N TYR A 82 -12.01 -0.93 19.16
CA TYR A 82 -11.21 0.28 19.35
C TYR A 82 -9.91 0.23 18.53
N ASP A 83 -9.14 -0.85 18.64
CA ASP A 83 -7.86 -1.01 17.95
C ASP A 83 -8.02 -0.97 16.42
N LEU A 84 -9.02 -1.70 15.89
CA LEU A 84 -9.34 -1.68 14.46
C LEU A 84 -9.90 -0.32 14.01
N SER A 85 -10.61 0.39 14.89
CA SER A 85 -11.13 1.73 14.59
C SER A 85 -10.00 2.77 14.53
N LEU A 86 -8.98 2.68 15.39
CA LEU A 86 -7.78 3.51 15.27
C LEU A 86 -7.01 3.22 13.97
N TRP A 87 -6.85 1.94 13.63
CA TRP A 87 -6.22 1.54 12.37
C TRP A 87 -6.99 2.10 11.16
N ASN A 88 -8.31 1.91 11.10
CA ASN A 88 -9.13 2.41 9.99
C ASN A 88 -9.18 3.94 9.94
N SER A 89 -9.18 4.61 11.09
CA SER A 89 -9.07 6.07 11.17
C SER A 89 -7.76 6.55 10.56
N SER A 90 -6.63 5.90 10.86
CA SER A 90 -5.34 6.25 10.25
C SER A 90 -5.39 6.15 8.73
N LEU A 91 -5.98 5.09 8.18
CA LEU A 91 -6.14 4.92 6.73
C LEU A 91 -7.07 5.97 6.10
N ILE A 92 -8.14 6.34 6.78
CA ILE A 92 -9.03 7.44 6.36
C ILE A 92 -8.27 8.76 6.32
N TYR A 93 -7.51 9.07 7.37
CA TYR A 93 -6.72 10.30 7.41
C TYR A 93 -5.67 10.36 6.30
N GLU A 94 -5.02 9.25 5.98
CA GLU A 94 -4.14 9.18 4.81
C GLU A 94 -4.87 9.48 3.50
N LYS A 95 -6.08 8.93 3.32
CA LYS A 95 -6.89 9.17 2.11
C LYS A 95 -7.39 10.60 2.01
N LEU A 96 -7.66 11.25 3.13
CA LEU A 96 -8.12 12.63 3.20
C LEU A 96 -6.98 13.66 3.22
N GLY A 97 -5.71 13.23 3.21
CA GLY A 97 -4.56 14.12 3.22
C GLY A 97 -4.26 14.75 4.58
N TYR A 98 -4.56 14.05 5.67
CA TYR A 98 -4.28 14.47 7.05
C TYR A 98 -3.22 13.57 7.73
N PRO A 99 -1.96 13.56 7.24
CA PRO A 99 -0.94 12.65 7.76
C PRO A 99 -0.62 12.85 9.25
N GLU A 100 -0.76 14.06 9.80
CA GLU A 100 -0.59 14.34 11.23
C GLU A 100 -1.64 13.62 12.08
N LYS A 101 -2.92 13.64 11.64
CA LYS A 101 -3.99 12.89 12.32
C LYS A 101 -3.75 11.38 12.23
N SER A 102 -3.23 10.91 11.09
CA SER A 102 -2.83 9.51 10.93
C SER A 102 -1.73 9.12 11.92
N ILE A 103 -0.70 9.95 12.07
CA ILE A 103 0.38 9.74 13.05
C ILE A 103 -0.18 9.62 14.46
N LEU A 104 -1.08 10.53 14.88
CA LEU A 104 -1.68 10.48 16.22
C LEU A 104 -2.47 9.19 16.45
N ALA A 105 -3.31 8.79 15.50
CA ALA A 105 -4.07 7.54 15.61
C ALA A 105 -3.16 6.30 15.70
N LEU A 106 -2.08 6.28 14.90
CA LEU A 106 -1.09 5.20 14.90
C LEU A 106 -0.26 5.16 16.19
N GLN A 107 0.11 6.31 16.75
CA GLN A 107 0.81 6.38 18.04
C GLN A 107 -0.06 5.86 19.17
N LEU A 108 -1.33 6.31 19.24
CA LEU A 108 -2.29 5.80 20.21
C LEU A 108 -2.45 4.29 20.11
N LEU A 109 -2.44 3.74 18.88
CA LEU A 109 -2.55 2.30 18.66
C LEU A 109 -1.27 1.54 19.01
N LEU A 110 -0.09 2.15 18.82
CA LEU A 110 1.20 1.57 19.17
C LEU A 110 1.40 1.44 20.69
N ASP A 111 0.82 2.35 21.46
CA ASP A 111 0.88 2.35 22.93
C ASP A 111 -0.04 1.28 23.56
N ARG A 112 -0.87 0.62 22.74
CA ARG A 112 -1.76 -0.47 23.19
C ARG A 112 -1.04 -1.81 23.15
N ASN A 113 -1.49 -2.73 24.00
CA ASN A 113 -0.95 -4.09 24.05
C ASN A 113 -1.46 -4.92 22.87
N THR A 114 -0.97 -4.62 21.67
CA THR A 114 -1.36 -5.29 20.43
C THR A 114 -0.36 -6.38 20.05
N THR A 115 -0.70 -7.18 19.04
CA THR A 115 0.18 -8.27 18.58
C THR A 115 1.45 -7.71 17.94
N HIS A 116 2.54 -8.51 17.92
CA HIS A 116 3.77 -8.13 17.22
C HIS A 116 3.54 -7.78 15.74
N VAL A 117 2.62 -8.51 15.07
CA VAL A 117 2.21 -8.24 13.68
C VAL A 117 1.58 -6.84 13.54
N MET A 118 0.74 -6.47 14.51
CA MET A 118 0.14 -5.14 14.57
C MET A 118 1.24 -4.07 14.74
N HIS A 119 2.22 -4.29 15.62
CA HIS A 119 3.34 -3.37 15.80
C HIS A 119 4.14 -3.14 14.52
N PHE A 120 4.41 -4.19 13.75
CA PHE A 120 5.11 -4.05 12.47
C PHE A 120 4.36 -3.09 11.54
N LYS A 121 3.07 -3.36 11.27
CA LYS A 121 2.30 -2.53 10.32
C LYS A 121 2.06 -1.11 10.81
N ILE A 122 1.93 -0.90 12.13
CA ILE A 122 1.82 0.43 12.71
C ILE A 122 3.10 1.22 12.47
N LYS A 123 4.27 0.65 12.80
CA LYS A 123 5.57 1.30 12.60
C LYS A 123 5.85 1.57 11.13
N ALA A 124 5.54 0.64 10.23
CA ALA A 124 5.65 0.86 8.79
C ALA A 124 4.77 2.02 8.32
N SER A 125 3.52 2.08 8.79
CA SER A 125 2.61 3.19 8.48
C SER A 125 3.06 4.53 9.09
N LEU A 126 3.69 4.51 10.27
CA LEU A 126 4.31 5.70 10.87
C LEU A 126 5.45 6.22 10.01
N ILE A 127 6.36 5.36 9.54
CA ILE A 127 7.45 5.76 8.63
C ILE A 127 6.89 6.51 7.41
N LYS A 128 5.87 5.94 6.76
CA LYS A 128 5.20 6.55 5.61
C LYS A 128 4.65 7.95 5.94
N ASN A 129 3.85 8.06 7.01
CA ASN A 129 3.23 9.34 7.35
C ASN A 129 4.24 10.38 7.84
N TYR A 130 5.34 9.97 8.48
CA TYR A 130 6.42 10.89 8.84
C TYR A 130 7.17 11.45 7.64
N PHE A 131 7.35 10.69 6.56
CA PHE A 131 7.86 11.25 5.31
C PHE A 131 6.91 12.28 4.70
N ARG A 132 5.59 12.02 4.76
CA ARG A 132 4.57 12.96 4.25
C ARG A 132 4.53 14.30 4.99
N VAL A 133 4.97 14.34 6.26
CA VAL A 133 5.10 15.57 7.06
C VAL A 133 6.55 16.07 7.16
N GLU A 134 7.43 15.60 6.27
CA GLU A 134 8.85 15.97 6.18
C GLU A 134 9.68 15.71 7.46
N ASN A 135 9.17 14.90 8.40
CA ASN A 135 9.86 14.55 9.64
C ASN A 135 10.71 13.29 9.47
N LYS A 136 11.79 13.43 8.71
CA LYS A 136 12.72 12.32 8.40
C LYS A 136 13.34 11.70 9.66
N LEU A 137 13.61 12.49 10.70
CA LEU A 137 14.21 11.99 11.94
C LEU A 137 13.28 11.00 12.66
N ALA A 138 11.99 11.31 12.75
CA ALA A 138 11.00 10.40 13.31
C ALA A 138 10.84 9.14 12.45
N ALA A 139 10.79 9.28 11.11
CA ALA A 139 10.75 8.13 10.20
C ALA A 139 11.94 7.18 10.44
N MET A 140 13.16 7.72 10.55
CA MET A 140 14.37 6.93 10.78
C MET A 140 14.37 6.25 12.16
N LYS A 141 13.80 6.87 13.18
CA LYS A 141 13.61 6.24 14.50
C LYS A 141 12.77 4.96 14.38
N TYR A 142 11.60 5.03 13.72
CA TYR A 142 10.72 3.88 13.57
C TYR A 142 11.30 2.80 12.65
N LYS A 143 12.04 3.20 11.61
CA LYS A 143 12.81 2.28 10.77
C LYS A 143 13.80 1.47 11.61
N LYS A 144 14.60 2.14 12.44
CA LYS A 144 15.56 1.47 13.33
C LYS A 144 14.87 0.46 14.25
N MET A 145 13.71 0.82 14.82
CA MET A 145 12.93 -0.09 15.66
C MET A 145 12.42 -1.33 14.90
N LEU A 146 12.06 -1.21 13.62
CA LEU A 146 11.68 -2.37 12.79
C LEU A 146 12.89 -3.25 12.46
N ASP A 147 14.06 -2.66 12.26
CA ASP A 147 15.30 -3.39 11.93
C ASP A 147 15.81 -4.21 13.12
N GLU A 148 15.71 -3.65 14.32
CA GLU A 148 16.01 -4.34 15.57
C GLU A 148 15.04 -5.50 15.86
N GLU A 149 13.83 -5.48 15.27
CA GLU A 149 12.85 -6.53 15.47
C GLU A 149 13.13 -7.82 14.67
N ASN A 150 14.20 -7.87 13.85
CA ASN A 150 14.57 -8.97 12.96
C ASN A 150 13.36 -9.71 12.34
N PRO A 151 12.84 -9.21 11.20
CA PRO A 151 11.70 -9.81 10.53
C PRO A 151 11.90 -11.29 10.17
N LYS A 152 13.15 -11.73 9.99
CA LYS A 152 13.49 -13.09 9.57
C LYS A 152 13.12 -14.16 10.58
N THR A 153 13.08 -13.79 11.86
CA THR A 153 12.85 -14.72 12.97
C THR A 153 11.50 -14.54 13.63
N LYS A 154 10.85 -13.37 13.46
CA LYS A 154 9.60 -13.03 14.16
C LYS A 154 8.33 -13.18 13.32
N TYR A 155 8.40 -13.13 12.00
CA TYR A 155 7.22 -13.15 11.14
C TYR A 155 7.34 -14.23 10.07
N ASP A 156 6.27 -15.01 9.88
CA ASP A 156 6.16 -15.81 8.68
C ASP A 156 5.98 -14.91 7.44
N SER A 157 6.33 -15.44 6.28
CA SER A 157 6.37 -14.67 5.02
C SER A 157 5.01 -14.12 4.59
N GLU A 158 3.92 -14.82 4.91
CA GLU A 158 2.57 -14.44 4.49
C GLU A 158 2.04 -13.31 5.35
N THR A 159 2.17 -13.44 6.68
CA THR A 159 1.80 -12.40 7.62
C THR A 159 2.56 -11.10 7.37
N LEU A 160 3.87 -11.19 7.09
CA LEU A 160 4.67 -10.00 6.77
C LEU A 160 4.22 -9.35 5.45
N TYR A 161 3.99 -10.15 4.41
CA TYR A 161 3.51 -9.64 3.12
C TYR A 161 2.15 -8.94 3.25
N LEU A 162 1.18 -9.57 3.92
CA LEU A 162 -0.15 -8.99 4.13
C LEU A 162 -0.09 -7.70 4.96
N SER A 163 0.80 -7.65 5.96
CA SER A 163 1.04 -6.47 6.78
C SER A 163 1.64 -5.32 5.95
N LEU A 164 2.63 -5.61 5.10
CA LEU A 164 3.19 -4.64 4.16
C LEU A 164 2.12 -4.13 3.19
N LEU A 165 1.31 -5.02 2.62
CA LEU A 165 0.24 -4.65 1.68
C LEU A 165 -0.75 -3.66 2.30
N GLN A 166 -1.12 -3.85 3.56
CA GLN A 166 -2.02 -2.95 4.29
C GLN A 166 -1.44 -1.54 4.48
N THR A 167 -0.12 -1.38 4.42
CA THR A 167 0.54 -0.07 4.57
C THR A 167 0.70 0.68 3.25
N LEU A 168 0.47 0.01 2.11
CA LEU A 168 0.74 0.52 0.75
C LEU A 168 -0.41 1.34 0.15
N ASN A 169 -1.09 2.11 1.00
CA ASN A 169 -2.01 3.15 0.56
C ASN A 169 -1.22 4.40 0.12
N LEU A 170 -0.62 4.33 -1.06
CA LEU A 170 0.26 5.36 -1.61
C LEU A 170 -0.51 6.42 -2.43
N ASN A 171 -0.12 7.68 -2.31
CA ASN A 171 -0.66 8.80 -3.08
C ASN A 171 0.40 9.35 -4.06
N PHE A 172 0.57 8.66 -5.19
CA PHE A 172 1.51 9.07 -6.22
C PHE A 172 1.13 10.36 -6.96
N ASP A 173 -0.11 10.83 -6.88
CA ASP A 173 -0.52 12.03 -7.62
C ASP A 173 -0.01 13.32 -6.94
N HIS A 174 0.04 13.32 -5.61
CA HIS A 174 0.42 14.50 -4.83
C HIS A 174 1.72 14.32 -4.03
N LEU A 175 2.11 13.09 -3.69
CA LEU A 175 3.17 12.80 -2.72
C LEU A 175 4.20 11.79 -3.26
N ILE A 176 4.38 11.70 -4.59
CA ILE A 176 5.23 10.66 -5.22
C ILE A 176 6.63 10.56 -4.64
N LEU A 177 7.28 11.68 -4.30
CA LEU A 177 8.64 11.65 -3.75
C LEU A 177 8.65 11.03 -2.35
N GLU A 178 7.68 11.38 -1.52
CA GLU A 178 7.50 10.83 -0.18
C GLU A 178 7.10 9.35 -0.22
N GLU A 179 6.27 8.96 -1.19
CA GLU A 179 5.92 7.54 -1.40
C GLU A 179 7.13 6.74 -1.89
N LEU A 180 7.98 7.29 -2.75
CA LEU A 180 9.23 6.64 -3.19
C LEU A 180 10.24 6.50 -2.03
N GLU A 181 10.36 7.51 -1.17
CA GLU A 181 11.11 7.40 0.08
C GLU A 181 10.60 6.24 0.93
N TYR A 182 9.28 6.16 1.15
CA TYR A 182 8.67 5.07 1.89
C TYR A 182 8.92 3.69 1.27
N ILE A 183 8.74 3.54 -0.05
CA ILE A 183 9.03 2.29 -0.79
C ILE A 183 10.46 1.85 -0.54
N GLY A 184 11.42 2.77 -0.61
CA GLY A 184 12.83 2.52 -0.34
C GLY A 184 13.10 1.98 1.07
N GLU A 185 12.28 2.36 2.04
CA GLU A 185 12.42 1.88 3.42
C GLU A 185 11.86 0.48 3.66
N ILE A 186 10.76 0.13 2.99
CA ILE A 186 10.11 -1.16 3.19
C ILE A 186 10.60 -2.26 2.24
N GLN A 187 11.33 -1.90 1.18
CA GLN A 187 11.75 -2.86 0.15
C GLN A 187 12.62 -4.01 0.69
N LYS A 188 13.39 -3.80 1.77
CA LYS A 188 14.15 -4.89 2.41
C LYS A 188 13.25 -5.96 3.03
N TYR A 189 12.07 -5.58 3.53
CA TYR A 189 11.09 -6.52 4.07
C TYR A 189 10.41 -7.29 2.94
N LEU A 190 10.12 -6.62 1.82
CA LEU A 190 9.64 -7.29 0.61
C LEU A 190 10.70 -8.25 0.06
N LEU A 191 11.98 -7.86 0.03
CA LEU A 191 13.09 -8.73 -0.35
C LEU A 191 13.14 -9.99 0.52
N PHE A 192 13.01 -9.84 1.85
CA PHE A 192 12.96 -11.01 2.73
C PHE A 192 11.81 -11.96 2.39
N VAL A 193 10.62 -11.44 2.05
CA VAL A 193 9.49 -12.27 1.57
C VAL A 193 9.84 -12.96 0.24
N MET A 194 10.51 -12.26 -0.68
CA MET A 194 10.93 -12.81 -1.97
C MET A 194 11.94 -13.97 -1.84
N GLU A 195 12.80 -13.92 -0.83
CA GLU A 195 13.85 -14.92 -0.57
C GLU A 195 13.28 -16.25 -0.04
N GLN A 196 12.04 -16.27 0.45
CA GLN A 196 11.44 -17.48 1.01
C GLN A 196 11.11 -18.52 -0.06
N ASN A 197 11.47 -19.78 0.21
CA ASN A 197 11.51 -20.84 -0.80
C ASN A 197 10.14 -21.43 -1.20
N GLN A 198 9.02 -21.10 -0.53
CA GLN A 198 7.80 -21.95 -0.64
C GLN A 198 6.43 -21.24 -0.62
N SER A 199 6.34 -19.91 -0.61
CA SER A 199 5.02 -19.24 -0.58
C SER A 199 4.67 -18.54 -1.89
N LYS A 200 3.39 -18.57 -2.31
CA LYS A 200 2.87 -17.69 -3.40
C LYS A 200 3.20 -16.21 -3.15
N MET A 201 3.41 -15.85 -1.89
CA MET A 201 3.74 -14.49 -1.45
C MET A 201 5.09 -14.00 -1.97
N ASN A 202 6.05 -14.87 -2.29
CA ASN A 202 7.32 -14.42 -2.87
C ASN A 202 7.13 -13.81 -4.28
N GLN A 203 6.29 -14.41 -5.12
CA GLN A 203 5.94 -13.92 -6.45
C GLN A 203 5.13 -12.63 -6.33
N HIS A 204 4.14 -12.61 -5.44
CA HIS A 204 3.33 -11.41 -5.20
C HIS A 204 4.16 -10.23 -4.67
N ALA A 205 5.10 -10.46 -3.75
CA ALA A 205 6.02 -9.43 -3.28
C ALA A 205 6.89 -8.87 -4.42
N THR A 206 7.40 -9.75 -5.28
CA THR A 206 8.18 -9.36 -6.47
C THR A 206 7.36 -8.49 -7.42
N GLU A 207 6.15 -8.94 -7.75
CA GLU A 207 5.25 -8.26 -8.67
C GLU A 207 4.75 -6.94 -8.11
N LEU A 208 4.47 -6.90 -6.81
CA LEU A 208 4.11 -5.69 -6.11
C LEU A 208 5.21 -4.64 -6.21
N LEU A 209 6.46 -4.98 -5.86
CA LEU A 209 7.58 -4.03 -5.92
C LEU A 209 7.84 -3.53 -7.36
N ILE A 210 7.77 -4.42 -8.35
CA ILE A 210 7.84 -4.05 -9.77
C ILE A 210 6.74 -3.04 -10.10
N SER A 211 5.49 -3.35 -9.77
CA SER A 211 4.33 -2.49 -10.11
C SER A 211 4.42 -1.10 -9.47
N LEU A 212 5.00 -1.00 -8.27
CA LEU A 212 5.20 0.28 -7.59
C LEU A 212 6.20 1.17 -8.33
N TYR A 213 7.33 0.61 -8.77
CA TYR A 213 8.33 1.34 -9.55
C TYR A 213 7.85 1.66 -10.97
N GLU A 214 7.13 0.74 -11.61
CA GLU A 214 6.51 0.99 -12.92
C GLU A 214 5.53 2.16 -12.85
N ARG A 215 4.63 2.16 -11.85
CA ARG A 215 3.68 3.26 -11.65
C ARG A 215 4.37 4.60 -11.40
N ALA A 216 5.43 4.62 -10.60
CA ALA A 216 6.20 5.84 -10.37
C ALA A 216 6.89 6.33 -11.67
N TYR A 217 7.45 5.41 -12.45
CA TYR A 217 8.07 5.74 -13.74
C TYR A 217 7.04 6.23 -14.77
N GLU A 218 5.85 5.64 -14.84
CA GLU A 218 4.77 6.08 -15.73
C GLU A 218 4.37 7.54 -15.51
N ILE A 219 4.44 8.04 -14.27
CA ILE A 219 4.17 9.45 -13.98
C ILE A 219 5.18 10.37 -14.68
N THR A 220 6.43 9.93 -14.83
CA THR A 220 7.46 10.68 -15.57
C THR A 220 7.17 10.78 -17.06
N LEU A 221 6.29 9.92 -17.58
CA LEU A 221 5.89 9.91 -18.99
C LEU A 221 4.73 10.87 -19.28
N LYS A 222 4.03 11.38 -18.26
CA LYS A 222 2.89 12.27 -18.43
C LYS A 222 3.35 13.66 -18.88
N ASP A 223 2.76 14.19 -19.95
CA ASP A 223 3.08 15.54 -20.46
C ASP A 223 2.73 16.65 -19.47
N SER A 224 1.76 16.42 -18.60
CA SER A 224 1.33 17.36 -17.56
C SER A 224 2.33 17.57 -16.42
N VAL A 225 3.37 16.74 -16.33
CA VAL A 225 4.37 16.83 -15.26
C VAL A 225 5.56 17.66 -15.73
N ALA A 226 5.96 18.66 -14.95
CA ALA A 226 7.09 19.53 -15.27
C ALA A 226 8.40 18.72 -15.38
N ALA A 227 9.25 19.07 -16.37
CA ALA A 227 10.51 18.36 -16.64
C ALA A 227 11.42 18.25 -15.41
N SER A 228 11.58 19.33 -14.65
CA SER A 228 12.38 19.35 -13.41
C SER A 228 11.81 18.44 -12.31
N PHE A 229 10.49 18.22 -12.29
CA PHE A 229 9.87 17.28 -11.35
C PHE A 229 10.01 15.84 -11.85
N LYS A 230 9.90 15.60 -13.16
CA LYS A 230 10.19 14.29 -13.78
C LYS A 230 11.62 13.83 -13.44
N GLU A 231 12.59 14.73 -13.52
CA GLU A 231 13.98 14.47 -13.16
C GLU A 231 14.12 14.03 -11.68
N LYS A 232 13.49 14.75 -10.75
CA LYS A 232 13.49 14.38 -9.33
C LYS A 232 12.91 12.98 -9.08
N ILE A 233 11.79 12.65 -9.73
CA ILE A 233 11.18 11.33 -9.64
C ILE A 233 12.15 10.26 -10.19
N MET A 234 12.72 10.49 -11.37
CA MET A 234 13.66 9.57 -12.00
C MET A 234 14.90 9.31 -11.15
N ILE A 235 15.51 10.35 -10.59
CA ILE A 235 16.65 10.23 -9.66
C ILE A 235 16.25 9.43 -8.41
N SER A 236 15.09 9.75 -7.82
CA SER A 236 14.59 9.03 -6.65
C SER A 236 14.38 7.54 -6.95
N ILE A 237 13.81 7.18 -8.11
CA ILE A 237 13.68 5.78 -8.55
C ILE A 237 15.06 5.12 -8.64
N LEU A 238 16.04 5.75 -9.30
CA LEU A 238 17.41 5.21 -9.40
C LEU A 238 18.03 4.95 -8.02
N ASP A 239 17.90 5.90 -7.10
CA ASP A 239 18.45 5.76 -5.75
C ASP A 239 17.82 4.58 -5.00
N LYS A 240 16.51 4.37 -5.14
CA LYS A 240 15.82 3.25 -4.47
C LYS A 240 16.13 1.91 -5.11
N LEU A 241 16.30 1.85 -6.43
CA LEU A 241 16.75 0.65 -7.14
C LEU A 241 18.18 0.23 -6.74
N ARG A 242 19.10 1.21 -6.63
CA ARG A 242 20.45 0.95 -6.10
C ARG A 242 20.43 0.48 -4.65
N GLN A 243 19.54 1.03 -3.84
CA GLN A 243 19.34 0.59 -2.46
C GLN A 243 18.82 -0.86 -2.40
N PHE A 244 17.96 -1.29 -3.31
CA PHE A 244 17.56 -2.70 -3.43
C PHE A 244 18.76 -3.62 -3.66
N ASP A 245 19.65 -3.24 -4.58
CA ASP A 245 20.84 -4.03 -4.88
C ASP A 245 21.79 -4.15 -3.68
N LEU A 246 21.91 -3.11 -2.85
CA LEU A 246 22.65 -3.18 -1.60
C LEU A 246 22.03 -4.18 -0.61
N TYR A 247 20.69 -4.22 -0.50
CA TYR A 247 20.01 -5.17 0.39
C TYR A 247 20.19 -6.63 -0.05
N LYS A 248 20.23 -6.89 -1.36
CA LYS A 248 20.42 -8.23 -1.94
C LYS A 248 21.78 -8.84 -1.61
N MET A 249 22.83 -8.04 -1.41
CA MET A 249 24.20 -8.55 -1.19
C MET A 249 24.40 -9.24 0.18
N GLY A 250 23.37 -9.28 1.04
CA GLY A 250 23.47 -9.71 2.43
C GLY A 250 23.20 -11.18 2.76
N ASP A 251 22.74 -12.04 1.84
CA ASP A 251 22.41 -13.44 2.18
C ASP A 251 22.69 -14.44 1.04
N THR A 252 23.33 -15.57 1.35
CA THR A 252 23.82 -16.56 0.35
C THR A 252 22.85 -17.70 0.03
N ASN A 253 21.64 -17.70 0.61
CA ASN A 253 20.67 -18.81 0.50
C ASN A 253 19.32 -18.37 -0.09
N ILE A 254 19.38 -17.63 -1.20
CA ILE A 254 18.25 -16.93 -1.83
C ILE A 254 17.45 -17.89 -2.74
N ASN A 255 16.11 -17.79 -2.71
CA ASN A 255 15.28 -18.23 -3.84
C ASN A 255 15.64 -17.39 -5.08
N LEU A 256 16.59 -17.90 -5.87
CA LEU A 256 17.24 -17.13 -6.93
C LEU A 256 16.27 -16.59 -7.97
N LYS A 257 15.09 -17.19 -8.17
CA LYS A 257 14.21 -16.84 -9.30
C LYS A 257 13.47 -15.52 -9.13
N THR A 258 12.82 -15.30 -7.99
CA THR A 258 12.04 -14.08 -7.69
C THR A 258 12.96 -12.87 -7.55
N VAL A 259 14.05 -13.02 -6.80
CA VAL A 259 15.07 -11.98 -6.65
C VAL A 259 15.78 -11.67 -7.97
N ALA A 260 16.07 -12.68 -8.81
CA ALA A 260 16.60 -12.45 -10.16
C ALA A 260 15.60 -11.72 -11.07
N LYS A 261 14.29 -12.03 -10.98
CA LYS A 261 13.24 -11.31 -11.73
C LYS A 261 13.26 -9.82 -11.37
N MET A 262 13.31 -9.48 -10.07
CA MET A 262 13.41 -8.08 -9.63
C MET A 262 14.73 -7.43 -10.06
N THR A 263 15.86 -8.16 -9.96
CA THR A 263 17.17 -7.65 -10.41
C THR A 263 17.18 -7.32 -11.90
N LEU A 264 16.64 -8.21 -12.75
CA LEU A 264 16.53 -7.99 -14.18
C LEU A 264 15.62 -6.80 -14.52
N PHE A 265 14.52 -6.64 -13.76
CA PHE A 265 13.66 -5.47 -13.88
C PHE A 265 14.42 -4.19 -13.51
N SER A 266 15.11 -4.17 -12.37
CA SER A 266 15.91 -3.04 -11.88
C SER A 266 16.88 -2.56 -12.95
N GLN A 267 17.73 -3.46 -13.46
CA GLN A 267 18.72 -3.14 -14.50
C GLN A 267 18.09 -2.56 -15.77
N LYS A 268 16.94 -3.09 -16.21
CA LYS A 268 16.22 -2.58 -17.38
C LYS A 268 15.66 -1.18 -17.13
N LEU A 269 15.10 -0.94 -15.95
CA LEU A 269 14.51 0.35 -15.60
C LEU A 269 15.61 1.41 -15.38
N GLU A 270 16.69 1.07 -14.70
CA GLU A 270 17.85 1.94 -14.53
C GLU A 270 18.42 2.39 -15.87
N LYS A 271 18.58 1.45 -16.82
CA LYS A 271 19.02 1.78 -18.18
C LYS A 271 18.07 2.76 -18.87
N LYS A 272 16.75 2.50 -18.85
CA LYS A 272 15.74 3.38 -19.45
C LYS A 272 15.76 4.79 -18.85
N ILE A 273 15.86 4.89 -17.52
CA ILE A 273 15.90 6.18 -16.82
C ILE A 273 17.19 6.92 -17.17
N THR A 274 18.33 6.23 -17.14
CA THR A 274 19.62 6.82 -17.47
C THR A 274 19.62 7.37 -18.89
N GLU A 275 19.14 6.60 -19.89
CA GLU A 275 19.03 7.06 -21.27
C GLU A 275 18.17 8.33 -21.41
N ARG A 276 17.08 8.44 -20.64
CA ARG A 276 16.20 9.61 -20.64
C ARG A 276 16.81 10.84 -19.96
N LEU A 277 17.57 10.65 -18.88
CA LEU A 277 18.22 11.76 -18.17
C LEU A 277 19.35 12.41 -18.99
N HIS A 278 19.86 11.71 -20.02
CA HIS A 278 20.90 12.24 -20.93
C HIS A 278 20.34 12.88 -22.22
N GLN A 279 19.01 12.87 -22.41
CA GLN A 279 18.31 13.50 -23.54
C GLN A 279 17.82 14.89 -23.15
#